data_AF-A0A1I7WXM2-F1
#
_entry.id   AF-A0A1I7WXM2-F1
#
_cell.length_a   1.000
_cell.length_b   1.000
_cell.length_c   1.000
_cell.angle_alpha   90.00
_cell.angle_beta   90.00
_cell.angle_gamma   90.00
#
_symmetry.space_group_name_H-M   'P 1'
#
loop_
_entity.id
_entity.type
_entity.pdbx_description
1 polymer ?
#
loop_
_entity_poly.entity_id
_entity_poly.type
_entity_poly.pdbx_seq_one_letter_code
_entity_poly.pdbx_strand_id
1 'polypeptide(L)' 'MPLEARDSSVPGVSKGLGWYYVDVNRRSVFQPSQKTLDDKNQAIAYTLQQYYDKQNDPNVFHVMFNDEVCAVVA' A
#
# COMPACT_ATOMS: atom_id res chain seq x y z
N MET A 1 -0.89 -7.44 7.87
CA MET A 1 -1.84 -8.58 7.82
C MET A 1 -1.19 -9.76 8.53
N PRO A 2 -1.91 -10.55 9.34
CA PRO A 2 -1.33 -11.77 9.92
C PRO A 2 -0.81 -12.71 8.82
N LEU A 3 0.27 -13.43 9.12
CA LEU A 3 0.89 -14.38 8.19
C LEU A 3 0.07 -15.67 8.19
N GLU A 4 -0.71 -15.90 7.14
CA GLU A 4 -1.45 -17.14 6.96
C GLU A 4 -0.64 -18.10 6.08
N ALA A 5 0.35 -18.78 6.68
CA ALA A 5 1.33 -19.60 5.96
C ALA A 5 0.72 -20.76 5.14
N ARG A 6 -0.53 -21.14 5.42
CA ARG A 6 -1.26 -22.23 4.74
C ARG A 6 -2.27 -21.73 3.70
N ASP A 7 -2.48 -20.42 3.58
CA ASP A 7 -3.42 -19.85 2.63
C ASP A 7 -2.69 -19.37 1.36
N SER A 8 -3.01 -20.01 0.24
CA SER A 8 -2.55 -19.64 -1.10
C SER A 8 -3.66 -19.06 -1.98
N SER A 9 -4.86 -18.81 -1.42
CA SER A 9 -6.00 -18.29 -2.17
C SER A 9 -5.85 -16.82 -2.54
N VAL A 10 -5.05 -16.06 -1.77
CA VAL A 10 -4.74 -14.65 -2.00
C VAL A 10 -3.24 -14.47 -2.23
N PRO A 11 -2.82 -13.88 -3.36
CA PRO A 11 -1.41 -13.60 -3.63
C PRO A 11 -0.72 -12.82 -2.51
N GLY A 12 0.42 -13.33 -2.04
CA GLY A 12 1.27 -12.67 -1.04
C GLY A 12 0.82 -12.78 0.42
N VAL A 13 -0.33 -13.40 0.72
CA VAL A 13 -0.83 -13.53 2.11
C VAL A 13 0.15 -14.30 3.00
N SER A 14 0.75 -15.39 2.50
CA SER A 14 1.75 -16.17 3.24
C SER A 14 3.03 -15.39 3.59
N LYS A 15 3.27 -14.27 2.91
CA LYS A 15 4.42 -13.38 3.11
C LYS A 15 4.04 -12.06 3.80
N GLY A 16 2.78 -11.87 4.16
CA GLY A 16 2.29 -10.62 4.75
C GLY A 16 2.19 -9.46 3.74
N LEU A 17 2.26 -9.76 2.44
CA LEU A 17 2.21 -8.81 1.33
C LEU A 17 0.87 -8.82 0.59
N GLY A 18 -0.07 -9.68 1.01
CA GLY A 18 -1.42 -9.73 0.50
C GLY A 18 -2.26 -8.56 1.01
N TRP A 19 -3.19 -8.09 0.20
CA TRP A 19 -4.08 -6.99 0.56
C TRP A 19 -5.37 -7.04 -0.27
N TYR A 20 -6.41 -6.41 0.26
CA TYR A 20 -7.70 -6.25 -0.40
C TYR A 20 -7.83 -4.82 -0.92
N TYR A 21 -8.44 -4.69 -2.08
CA TYR A 21 -8.70 -3.41 -2.71
C TYR A 21 -10.21 -3.14 -2.77
N VAL A 22 -10.58 -1.89 -2.55
CA VAL A 22 -11.94 -1.39 -2.62
C VAL A 22 -11.92 -0.01 -3.27
N ASP A 23 -12.82 0.21 -4.22
CA ASP A 23 -13.12 1.53 -4.76
C ASP A 23 -14.61 1.59 -5.15
N VAL A 24 -15.11 2.80 -5.38
CA VAL A 24 -16.52 3.04 -5.73
C VAL A 24 -16.93 2.50 -7.11
N ASN A 25 -15.96 2.22 -7.98
CA ASN A 25 -16.18 1.75 -9.34
C ASN A 25 -16.25 0.21 -9.41
N ARG A 26 -15.81 -0.50 -8.37
CA ARG A 26 -15.89 -1.96 -8.26
C ARG A 26 -17.17 -2.38 -7.54
N ARG A 27 -18.00 -3.15 -8.23
CA ARG A 27 -19.32 -3.61 -7.74
C ARG A 27 -19.26 -4.58 -6.56
N SER A 28 -18.11 -5.21 -6.30
CA SER A 28 -17.93 -6.13 -5.17
C SER A 28 -17.17 -5.45 -4.04
N VAL A 29 -17.68 -5.62 -2.82
CA VAL A 29 -17.06 -5.15 -1.59
C VAL A 29 -15.80 -6.00 -1.30
N PHE A 30 -14.63 -5.36 -1.16
CA PHE A 30 -13.33 -5.96 -0.85
C PHE A 30 -12.89 -7.15 -1.73
N GLN A 31 -12.22 -6.86 -2.85
CA GLN A 31 -11.60 -7.91 -3.68
C GLN A 31 -10.15 -8.15 -3.27
N PRO A 32 -9.68 -9.41 -3.18
CA PRO A 32 -8.26 -9.69 -3.01
C PRO A 32 -7.49 -9.20 -4.23
N SER A 33 -6.43 -8.44 -3.99
CA SER A 33 -5.55 -7.97 -5.06
C SER A 33 -4.77 -9.14 -5.67
N GLN A 34 -4.62 -9.13 -7.00
CA GLN A 34 -3.71 -10.05 -7.71
C GLN A 34 -2.25 -9.60 -7.65
N LYS A 35 -2.02 -8.41 -7.10
CA LYS A 35 -0.73 -7.74 -6.99
C LYS A 35 -0.36 -7.66 -5.52
N THR A 36 0.87 -8.00 -5.18
CA THR A 36 1.38 -7.91 -3.81
C THR A 36 1.80 -6.47 -3.50
N LEU A 37 1.90 -6.12 -2.21
CA LEU A 37 2.25 -4.76 -1.76
C LEU A 37 3.63 -4.28 -2.24
N ASP A 38 4.54 -5.20 -2.55
CA ASP A 38 5.88 -4.95 -3.10
C ASP A 38 5.92 -4.84 -4.64
N ASP A 39 4.82 -5.07 -5.35
CA ASP A 39 4.72 -4.81 -6.79
C ASP A 39 4.54 -3.29 -7.04
N LYS A 40 5.14 -2.77 -8.12
CA LYS A 40 4.97 -1.37 -8.56
C LYS A 40 3.66 -1.14 -9.33
N ASN A 41 3.00 -2.21 -9.77
CA ASN A 41 1.79 -2.15 -10.59
C ASN A 41 0.51 -2.33 -9.74
N GLN A 42 0.34 -1.48 -8.75
CA GLN A 42 -0.79 -1.54 -7.81
C GLN A 42 -1.17 -0.14 -7.30
N ALA A 43 -2.38 0.00 -6.76
CA ALA A 43 -2.98 1.31 -6.47
C ALA A 43 -2.13 2.21 -5.56
N ILE A 44 -1.59 1.69 -4.46
CA ILE A 44 -0.73 2.43 -3.53
C ILE A 44 0.55 2.89 -4.23
N ALA A 45 1.18 2.02 -5.03
CA ALA A 45 2.37 2.38 -5.81
C ALA A 45 2.08 3.46 -6.85
N TYR A 46 0.96 3.37 -7.58
CA TYR A 46 0.55 4.42 -8.51
C TYR A 46 0.25 5.75 -7.81
N THR A 47 -0.37 5.73 -6.62
CA THR A 47 -0.61 6.94 -5.82
C THR A 47 0.69 7.57 -5.34
N LEU A 48 1.63 6.77 -4.82
CA LEU A 48 2.92 7.27 -4.37
C LEU A 48 3.83 7.72 -5.53
N GLN A 49 3.72 7.10 -6.70
CA GLN A 49 4.47 7.52 -7.89
C GLN A 49 4.16 8.97 -8.26
N GLN A 50 2.89 9.38 -8.19
CA GLN A 50 2.49 10.78 -8.44
C GLN A 50 3.18 11.77 -7.49
N TYR A 51 3.35 11.38 -6.22
CA TYR A 51 4.14 12.16 -5.26
C TYR A 51 5.61 12.21 -5.66
N TYR A 52 6.25 11.06 -5.88
CA TYR A 52 7.69 11.00 -6.18
C TYR A 52 8.06 11.71 -7.50
N ASP A 53 7.18 11.68 -8.50
CA ASP A 53 7.35 12.41 -9.77
C ASP A 53 7.28 13.93 -9.61
N LYS A 54 6.62 14.41 -8.54
CA LYS A 54 6.35 15.82 -8.26
C LYS A 54 7.00 16.33 -6.98
N GLN A 55 7.87 15.52 -6.36
CA GLN A 55 8.47 15.84 -5.07
C GLN A 55 9.23 17.18 -5.07
N ASN A 56 9.80 17.56 -6.22
CA ASN A 56 10.55 18.80 -6.39
C ASN A 56 9.74 19.92 -7.08
N ASP A 57 8.43 19.72 -7.31
CA ASP A 57 7.57 20.75 -7.91
C ASP A 57 7.19 21.78 -6.84
N PRO A 58 7.63 23.05 -6.94
CA PRO A 58 7.37 24.06 -5.92
C PRO A 58 5.89 24.44 -5.81
N ASN A 59 5.05 24.03 -6.77
CA ASN A 59 3.60 24.29 -6.74
C ASN A 59 2.81 23.17 -6.07
N VAL A 60 3.44 22.06 -5.71
CA VAL A 60 2.77 20.91 -5.11
C VAL A 60 3.22 20.75 -3.67
N PHE A 61 2.28 20.92 -2.74
CA PHE A 61 2.53 20.77 -1.31
C PHE A 61 2.23 19.36 -0.84
N HIS A 62 3.11 18.81 0.00
CA HIS A 62 3.00 17.47 0.53
C HIS A 62 3.39 17.44 2.01
N VAL A 63 2.69 16.63 2.81
CA VAL A 63 2.98 16.41 4.22
C VAL A 63 2.93 14.91 4.50
N MET A 64 3.97 14.40 5.14
CA MET A 64 4.00 13.05 5.72
C MET A 64 4.00 13.19 7.24
N PHE A 65 3.20 12.38 7.92
CA PHE A 65 3.14 12.35 9.38
C PHE A 65 3.02 10.90 9.86
N ASN A 66 3.49 10.66 11.07
CA ASN A 66 3.38 9.39 11.78
C ASN A 66 3.17 9.71 13.27
N ASP A 67 2.24 9.03 13.93
CA ASP A 67 1.97 9.17 15.36
C ASP A 67 2.95 8.36 16.23
N GLU A 68 3.76 7.51 15.58
CA GLU A 68 4.85 6.80 16.22
C GLU A 68 5.83 7.77 16.88
N VAL A 69 6.09 7.53 18.16
CA VAL A 69 7.02 8.32 18.95
C VAL A 69 8.41 8.22 18.33
N CYS A 70 9.08 9.36 18.13
CA CYS A 70 10.44 9.38 17.61
C CYS A 70 11.34 8.52 18.50
N ALA A 71 12.04 7.55 17.90
CA ALA A 71 12.94 6.68 18.64
C ALA A 71 14.05 7.52 19.27
N VAL A 72 13.94 7.78 20.57
CA VAL A 72 15.02 8.38 21.35
C VAL A 72 16.10 7.32 21.46
N VAL A 73 17.16 7.47 20.67
CA VAL A 73 18.35 6.63 20.79
C VAL A 73 18.99 6.96 22.13
N ALA A 74 18.90 6.02 23.08
CA ALA A 74 19.58 6.10 24.37
C ALA A 74 21.07 5.77 24.25
#